data_AF-A0A5K0XGS4-F1
#
_entry.id   AF-A0A5K0XGS4-F1
#
_cell.length_a   1.000
_cell.length_b   1.000
_cell.length_c   1.000
_cell.angle_alpha   90.00
_cell.angle_beta   90.00
_cell.angle_gamma   90.00
#
_symmetry.space_group_name_H-M   'P 1'
#
loop_
_entity.id
_entity.type
_entity.pdbx_description
1 polymer ?
#
loop_
_entity_poly.entity_id
_entity_poly.type
_entity_poly.pdbx_seq_one_letter_code
_entity_poly.pdbx_strand_id
1 'polypeptide(L)'
;FKSSEEFPAMDVFVTTADPVMEPPIITVNTVLSILAVDYPASKIACYVSDDGCSPITFFSLLEASKFAQSWVPFCKKYGVEYRAPFKYFSLSQTYHNPSSTFHQDWKEMK
;
A
#
# COMPACT_ATOMS: atom_id res chain seq x y z
N PHE A 1 12.33 -19.07 8.39
CA PHE A 1 12.33 -17.66 7.96
C PHE A 1 13.70 -17.35 7.38
N LYS A 2 13.79 -16.93 6.12
CA LYS A 2 15.07 -16.51 5.53
C LYS A 2 15.59 -15.29 6.31
N SER A 3 16.90 -15.21 6.55
CA SER A 3 17.46 -14.01 7.19
C SER A 3 17.24 -12.81 6.27
N SER A 4 17.07 -11.61 6.82
CA SER A 4 16.93 -10.37 6.05
C SER A 4 18.13 -10.08 5.12
N GLU A 5 19.24 -10.77 5.34
CA GLU A 5 20.47 -10.69 4.55
C GLU A 5 20.38 -11.41 3.20
N GLU A 6 19.46 -12.36 3.02
CA GLU A 6 19.28 -13.09 1.76
C GLU A 6 18.60 -12.24 0.66
N PHE A 7 18.02 -11.09 1.02
CA PHE A 7 17.26 -10.26 0.10
C PHE A 7 18.12 -9.10 -0.44
N PRO A 8 18.20 -8.93 -1.79
CA PRO A 8 18.85 -7.76 -2.38
C PRO A 8 18.08 -6.48 -2.04
N ALA A 9 18.76 -5.33 -2.07
CA ALA A 9 18.04 -4.07 -2.04
C ALA A 9 17.21 -3.91 -3.33
N MET A 10 16.01 -3.36 -3.21
CA MET A 10 15.07 -3.15 -4.31
C MET A 10 14.53 -1.73 -4.28
N ASP A 11 14.76 -1.01 -5.37
CA ASP A 11 14.19 0.31 -5.59
C ASP A 11 13.05 0.19 -6.60
N VAL A 12 11.87 0.70 -6.22
CA VAL A 12 10.68 0.70 -7.06
C VAL A 12 10.39 2.13 -7.48
N PHE A 13 10.35 2.37 -8.78
CA PHE A 13 10.02 3.66 -9.36
C PHE A 13 8.57 3.64 -9.86
N VAL A 14 7.78 4.62 -9.41
CA VAL A 14 6.42 4.87 -9.86
C VAL A 14 6.43 6.22 -10.56
N THR A 15 6.03 6.26 -11.82
CA THR A 15 5.97 7.50 -12.61
C THR A 15 4.52 7.86 -12.89
N THR A 16 4.20 9.15 -12.85
CA THR A 16 2.91 9.69 -13.28
C THR A 16 3.13 11.03 -13.99
N ALA A 17 2.27 11.38 -14.93
CA ALA A 17 2.48 12.55 -15.79
C ALA A 17 1.30 13.51 -15.86
N ASP A 18 0.06 13.02 -15.73
CA ASP A 18 -1.13 13.86 -15.87
C ASP A 18 -2.20 13.42 -14.87
N PRO A 19 -2.61 14.26 -13.90
CA PRO A 19 -3.56 13.86 -12.86
C PRO A 19 -5.00 13.67 -13.34
N VAL A 20 -5.34 14.09 -14.55
CA VAL A 20 -6.66 13.88 -15.17
C VAL A 20 -6.69 12.54 -15.88
N MET A 21 -5.65 12.22 -16.65
CA MET A 21 -5.52 10.94 -17.36
C MET A 21 -5.12 9.80 -16.43
N GLU A 22 -4.34 10.11 -15.39
CA GLU A 22 -3.86 9.20 -14.35
C GLU A 22 -4.33 9.71 -12.98
N PRO A 23 -5.58 9.45 -12.59
CA PRO A 23 -6.12 9.95 -11.34
C PRO A 23 -5.23 9.58 -10.14
N PRO A 24 -4.87 10.53 -9.25
CA PRO A 24 -3.93 10.31 -8.16
C PRO A 24 -4.24 9.13 -7.25
N ILE A 25 -5.52 8.76 -7.13
CA ILE A 25 -5.96 7.60 -6.36
C ILE A 25 -5.35 6.28 -6.88
N ILE A 26 -5.11 6.17 -8.19
CA ILE A 26 -4.48 4.98 -8.78
C ILE A 26 -3.01 4.91 -8.36
N THR A 27 -2.28 6.02 -8.48
CA THR A 27 -0.88 6.14 -8.02
C THR A 27 -0.75 5.84 -6.53
N VAL A 28 -1.66 6.38 -5.70
CA VAL A 28 -1.71 6.11 -4.26
C VAL A 28 -1.92 4.62 -3.96
N ASN A 29 -2.83 3.94 -4.68
CA ASN A 29 -3.07 2.51 -4.48
C ASN A 29 -1.83 1.67 -4.82
N THR A 30 -1.12 2.04 -5.90
CA THR A 30 0.14 1.39 -6.28
C THR A 30 1.20 1.59 -5.20
N VAL A 31 1.40 2.82 -4.73
CA VAL A 31 2.39 3.11 -3.67
C VAL A 31 2.07 2.36 -2.38
N LEU A 32 0.82 2.37 -1.92
CA LEU A 32 0.40 1.62 -0.73
C LEU A 32 0.61 0.11 -0.88
N SER A 33 0.36 -0.42 -2.08
CA SER A 33 0.61 -1.84 -2.38
C SER A 33 2.10 -2.19 -2.31
N ILE A 34 2.97 -1.32 -2.80
CA ILE A 34 4.44 -1.49 -2.73
C ILE A 34 4.90 -1.45 -1.27
N LEU A 35 4.46 -0.46 -0.49
CA LEU A 35 4.85 -0.31 0.92
C LEU A 35 4.40 -1.49 1.80
N ALA A 36 3.30 -2.16 1.42
CA ALA A 36 2.75 -3.30 2.14
C ALA A 36 3.31 -4.67 1.67
N VAL A 37 4.26 -4.71 0.73
CA VAL A 37 4.83 -5.96 0.23
C VAL A 37 5.50 -6.76 1.35
N ASP A 38 5.51 -8.09 1.20
CA ASP A 38 6.21 -8.99 2.12
C ASP A 38 7.71 -9.02 1.80
N TYR A 39 8.39 -7.93 2.14
CA TYR A 39 9.84 -7.74 1.95
C TYR A 39 10.43 -7.01 3.16
N PRO A 40 11.73 -7.23 3.51
CA PRO A 40 12.36 -6.50 4.58
C PRO A 40 12.28 -4.97 4.33
N ALA A 41 11.75 -4.23 5.29
CA ALA A 41 11.54 -2.78 5.14
C ALA A 41 12.84 -2.00 4.88
N SER A 42 13.98 -2.49 5.39
CA SER A 42 15.31 -1.91 5.15
C SER A 42 15.87 -2.22 3.75
N LYS A 43 15.18 -3.04 2.95
CA LYS A 43 15.62 -3.50 1.63
C LYS A 43 14.70 -3.03 0.50
N ILE A 44 13.64 -2.28 0.81
CA ILE A 44 12.75 -1.73 -0.20
C ILE A 44 12.67 -0.21 -0.07
N ALA A 45 12.83 0.48 -1.19
CA ALA A 45 12.55 1.90 -1.31
C ALA A 45 11.56 2.14 -2.47
N CYS A 46 10.63 3.07 -2.26
CA CYS A 46 9.65 3.46 -3.27
C CYS A 46 9.86 4.93 -3.62
N TYR A 47 10.07 5.22 -4.89
CA TYR A 47 10.28 6.54 -5.44
C TYR A 47 9.11 6.88 -6.36
N VAL A 48 8.55 8.08 -6.20
CA VAL A 48 7.48 8.57 -7.08
C VAL A 48 7.98 9.79 -7.84
N SER A 49 7.91 9.73 -9.17
CA SER A 49 8.19 10.85 -10.07
C SER A 49 6.88 11.35 -10.66
N ASP A 50 6.60 12.65 -10.54
CA ASP A 50 5.42 13.29 -11.11
C ASP A 50 5.85 14.36 -12.12
N ASP A 51 5.77 14.02 -13.40
CA ASP A 51 6.13 14.94 -14.49
C ASP A 51 5.10 16.06 -14.66
N GLY A 52 3.86 15.84 -14.20
CA GLY A 52 2.78 16.83 -14.22
C GLY A 52 2.91 17.88 -13.12
N CYS A 53 3.83 17.70 -12.17
CA CYS A 53 4.05 18.57 -11.02
C CYS A 53 2.72 18.92 -10.30
N SER A 54 1.84 17.92 -10.15
CA SER A 54 0.47 18.12 -9.72
C SER A 54 0.38 18.30 -8.20
N PRO A 55 -0.18 19.43 -7.70
CA PRO A 55 -0.41 19.61 -6.27
C PRO A 55 -1.34 18.53 -5.70
N ILE A 56 -2.30 18.07 -6.51
CA ILE A 56 -3.27 17.05 -6.10
C ILE A 56 -2.56 15.71 -5.91
N THR A 57 -1.64 15.34 -6.79
CA THR A 57 -0.81 14.13 -6.65
C THR A 57 0.03 14.20 -5.37
N PHE A 58 0.69 15.34 -5.13
CA PHE A 58 1.48 15.56 -3.92
C PHE A 58 0.64 15.40 -2.64
N PHE A 59 -0.49 16.09 -2.51
CA PHE A 59 -1.33 15.99 -1.31
C PHE A 59 -1.95 14.61 -1.15
N SER A 60 -2.28 13.94 -2.26
CA SER A 60 -2.78 12.55 -2.22
C SER A 60 -1.73 11.59 -1.66
N LEU A 61 -0.47 11.72 -2.07
CA LEU A 61 0.65 10.92 -1.54
C LEU A 61 0.94 11.25 -0.08
N LEU A 62 0.82 12.52 0.32
CA LEU A 62 0.95 12.93 1.73
C LEU A 62 -0.09 12.26 2.61
N GLU A 63 -1.37 12.28 2.23
CA GLU A 63 -2.43 11.60 2.99
C GLU A 63 -2.25 10.07 2.95
N ALA A 64 -1.83 9.51 1.81
CA ALA A 64 -1.50 8.10 1.69
C ALA A 64 -0.39 7.69 2.66
N SER A 65 0.63 8.53 2.86
CA SER A 65 1.72 8.24 3.81
C SER A 65 1.23 8.11 5.26
N LYS A 66 0.21 8.88 5.64
CA LYS A 66 -0.43 8.77 6.96
C LYS A 66 -1.25 7.48 7.04
N PHE A 67 -2.06 7.21 6.03
CA PHE A 67 -2.86 5.98 5.96
C PHE A 67 -1.99 4.71 5.95
N ALA A 68 -0.82 4.75 5.30
CA ALA A 68 0.14 3.65 5.26
C ALA A 68 0.56 3.16 6.66
N GLN A 69 0.58 4.06 7.66
CA GLN A 69 0.92 3.71 9.04
C GLN A 69 -0.06 2.73 9.66
N SER A 70 -1.32 2.73 9.23
CA SER A 70 -2.34 1.75 9.65
C SER A 70 -2.43 0.58 8.67
N TRP A 71 -2.43 0.87 7.37
CA TRP A 71 -2.62 -0.13 6.31
C TRP A 71 -1.49 -1.17 6.26
N VAL A 72 -0.23 -0.74 6.32
CA VAL A 72 0.93 -1.65 6.19
C VAL A 72 0.97 -2.66 7.34
N PRO A 73 0.84 -2.27 8.63
CA PRO A 73 0.75 -3.23 9.72
C PRO A 73 -0.45 -4.18 9.60
N PHE A 74 -1.62 -3.67 9.19
CA PHE A 74 -2.80 -4.50 8.95
C PHE A 74 -2.54 -5.57 7.89
N CYS A 75 -1.97 -5.19 6.74
CA CYS A 75 -1.62 -6.14 5.68
C CYS A 75 -0.66 -7.22 6.17
N LYS A 76 0.37 -6.83 6.91
CA LYS A 76 1.39 -7.77 7.43
C LYS A 76 0.82 -8.69 8.51
N LYS A 77 0.00 -8.15 9.42
CA LYS A 77 -0.62 -8.90 10.52
C LYS A 77 -1.56 -10.00 10.02
N TYR A 78 -2.31 -9.72 8.96
CA TYR A 78 -3.34 -10.62 8.45
C TYR A 78 -2.99 -11.31 7.13
N GLY A 79 -1.76 -11.15 6.64
CA GLY A 79 -1.31 -11.79 5.40
C GLY A 79 -2.14 -11.38 4.19
N VAL A 80 -2.53 -10.11 4.11
CA VAL A 80 -3.41 -9.60 3.05
C VAL A 80 -2.77 -9.84 1.67
N GLU A 81 -3.48 -10.57 0.81
CA GLU A 81 -3.02 -10.90 -0.53
C GLU A 81 -3.04 -9.67 -1.45
N TYR A 82 -4.19 -9.02 -1.57
CA TYR A 82 -4.38 -7.80 -2.36
C TYR A 82 -4.03 -6.55 -1.54
N ARG A 83 -2.82 -6.03 -1.73
CA ARG A 83 -2.27 -4.92 -0.93
C ARG A 83 -2.63 -3.53 -1.43
N ALA A 84 -3.24 -3.43 -2.62
CA ALA A 84 -3.89 -2.20 -3.07
C ALA A 84 -5.26 -2.08 -2.38
N PRO A 85 -5.49 -1.05 -1.54
CA PRO A 85 -6.73 -0.93 -0.76
C PRO A 85 -8.00 -0.98 -1.61
N PHE A 86 -8.03 -0.28 -2.75
CA PHE A 86 -9.16 -0.27 -3.66
C PHE A 86 -9.53 -1.70 -4.11
N LYS A 87 -8.51 -2.49 -4.47
CA LYS A 87 -8.73 -3.88 -4.87
C LYS A 87 -9.19 -4.73 -3.68
N TYR A 88 -8.54 -4.61 -2.53
CA TYR A 88 -8.89 -5.34 -1.30
C TYR A 88 -10.36 -5.15 -0.92
N PHE A 89 -10.83 -3.89 -0.84
CA PHE A 89 -12.18 -3.57 -0.41
C PHE A 89 -13.25 -3.77 -1.49
N SER A 90 -12.86 -3.83 -2.77
CA SER A 90 -13.79 -4.13 -3.87
C SER A 90 -14.20 -5.60 -3.93
N LEU A 91 -13.42 -6.50 -3.32
CA LEU A 91 -13.68 -7.94 -3.34
C LEU A 91 -14.61 -8.32 -2.19
N SER A 92 -15.56 -9.22 -2.46
CA SER A 92 -16.31 -9.90 -1.41
C SER A 92 -15.36 -10.88 -0.69
N GLN A 93 -14.77 -10.44 0.42
CA GLN A 93 -13.88 -11.32 1.17
C GLN A 93 -14.69 -12.29 2.03
N THR A 94 -14.58 -13.58 1.73
CA THR A 94 -15.08 -14.67 2.55
C THR A 94 -13.99 -15.07 3.54
N TYR A 95 -14.06 -14.57 4.77
CA TYR A 95 -13.20 -15.02 5.86
C TYR A 95 -13.87 -16.19 6.59
N HIS A 96 -13.21 -17.34 6.66
CA HIS A 96 -13.70 -18.48 7.44
C HIS A 96 -13.34 -18.28 8.91
N ASN A 97 -14.36 -18.14 9.78
CA ASN A 97 -14.24 -17.96 11.23
C ASN A 97 -13.21 -16.89 11.66
N PRO A 98 -13.39 -15.61 11.26
CA PRO A 98 -12.48 -14.54 11.67
C PRO A 98 -12.43 -14.42 13.19
N SER A 99 -11.25 -14.13 13.75
CA SER A 99 -11.13 -13.80 15.16
C SER A 99 -11.89 -12.50 15.48
N SER A 100 -12.32 -12.34 16.73
CA SER A 100 -12.93 -11.08 17.19
C SER A 100 -12.00 -9.88 17.00
N THR A 101 -10.70 -10.09 17.17
CA THR A 101 -9.66 -9.09 16.94
C THR A 101 -9.56 -8.68 15.47
N PHE A 102 -9.62 -9.63 14.54
CA PHE A 102 -9.65 -9.31 13.11
C PHE A 102 -10.88 -8.46 12.75
N HIS A 103 -12.05 -8.81 13.28
CA HIS A 103 -13.28 -8.07 12.99
C HIS A 103 -13.23 -6.62 13.46
N GLN A 104 -12.63 -6.37 14.63
CA GLN A 104 -12.45 -5.02 15.15
C GLN A 104 -11.45 -4.23 14.31
N ASP A 105 -10.26 -4.77 14.09
CA ASP A 105 -9.22 -4.13 13.27
C ASP A 105 -9.70 -3.85 11.83
N TRP A 106 -10.46 -4.78 11.25
CA TRP A 106 -11.04 -4.60 9.90
C TRP A 106 -12.09 -3.50 9.85
N LYS A 107 -12.93 -3.37 10.89
CA LYS A 107 -13.90 -2.28 11.00
C LYS A 107 -13.26 -0.91 11.15
N GLU A 108 -12.13 -0.84 11.85
CA GLU A 108 -11.37 0.41 11.99
C GLU A 108 -10.64 0.79 10.71
N MET A 109 -10.26 -0.22 9.90
CA MET A 109 -9.58 0.01 8.62
C MET A 109 -10.51 0.45 7.49
N LYS A 110 -11.79 0.04 7.52
CA LYS A 110 -12.79 0.30 6.47
C LYS A 110 -13.53 1.62 6.70
#